data_AF-A0A096AZE2-F1
#
_entry.id   AF-A0A096AZE2-F1
#
_cell.length_a   1.000
_cell.length_b   1.000
_cell.length_c   1.000
_cell.angle_alpha   90.00
_cell.angle_beta   90.00
_cell.angle_gamma   90.00
#
_symmetry.space_group_name_H-M   'P 1'
#
loop_
_entity.id
_entity.type
_entity.pdbx_description
1 polymer ?
#
loop_
_entity_poly.entity_id
_entity_poly.type
_entity_poly.pdbx_seq_one_letter_code
_entity_poly.pdbx_strand_id
1 'polypeptide(L)'
;MNNNNNKEITIPATYYNKWELEAALQRVPVHGLKSFIKMKEDRYIDNINNDNDSDNGGGADSIYANKELNKLSNAGTAAALAYFHNMHPVQRTCILARLDLLELKEIKDKGSELFFHYLDHFYKKLKNDMKDLRIKKETMLLYNFDYKDATNFYYSYIKK
;
A
#
# COMPACT_ATOMS: atom_id res chain seq x y z
N MET A 1 -35.49 23.98 28.71
CA MET A 1 -35.20 22.62 29.23
C MET A 1 -34.44 21.88 28.15
N ASN A 2 -33.10 21.79 28.26
CA ASN A 2 -32.26 21.09 27.29
C ASN A 2 -32.18 19.61 27.67
N ASN A 3 -32.83 18.75 26.89
CA ASN A 3 -32.66 17.31 26.97
C ASN A 3 -31.33 16.93 26.29
N ASN A 4 -30.23 17.01 27.02
CA ASN A 4 -28.99 16.35 26.63
C ASN A 4 -29.14 14.85 26.87
N ASN A 5 -29.71 14.16 25.90
CA ASN A 5 -29.59 12.71 25.80
C ASN A 5 -28.13 12.40 25.49
N ASN A 6 -27.33 12.13 26.53
CA ASN A 6 -26.03 11.47 26.38
C ASN A 6 -26.29 10.07 25.81
N LYS A 7 -26.36 9.96 24.47
CA LYS A 7 -26.22 8.67 23.81
C LYS A 7 -24.78 8.24 24.04
N GLU A 8 -24.59 7.17 24.81
CA GLU A 8 -23.30 6.50 24.90
C GLU A 8 -22.92 6.00 23.51
N ILE A 9 -22.03 6.72 22.82
CA ILE A 9 -21.54 6.33 21.50
C ILE A 9 -20.56 5.19 21.70
N THR A 10 -21.02 3.97 21.40
CA THR A 10 -20.18 2.78 21.45
C THR A 10 -19.53 2.58 20.08
N ILE A 11 -18.20 2.70 20.02
CA ILE A 11 -17.44 2.48 18.78
C ILE A 11 -17.26 0.97 18.57
N PRO A 12 -17.67 0.40 17.43
CA PRO A 12 -17.52 -1.03 17.17
C PRO A 12 -16.06 -1.48 17.12
N ALA A 13 -15.76 -2.69 17.64
CA ALA A 13 -14.41 -3.27 17.66
C ALA A 13 -13.74 -3.37 16.28
N THR A 14 -14.54 -3.48 15.22
CA THR A 14 -14.06 -3.55 13.82
C THR A 14 -13.36 -2.27 13.36
N TYR A 15 -13.74 -1.11 13.89
CA TYR A 15 -13.09 0.17 13.58
C TYR A 15 -11.70 0.27 14.20
N TYR A 16 -11.53 -0.23 15.43
CA TYR A 16 -10.23 -0.27 16.09
C TYR A 16 -9.23 -1.13 15.33
N ASN A 17 -9.62 -2.34 14.91
CA ASN A 17 -8.77 -3.21 14.09
C ASN A 17 -8.33 -2.53 12.78
N LYS A 18 -9.24 -1.77 12.15
CA LYS A 18 -8.93 -1.01 10.94
C LYS A 18 -7.93 0.12 11.22
N TRP A 19 -8.10 0.86 12.30
CA TRP A 19 -7.20 1.97 12.65
C TRP A 19 -5.83 1.49 13.11
N GLU A 20 -5.73 0.35 13.79
CA GLU A 20 -4.45 -0.27 14.11
C GLU A 20 -3.70 -0.71 12.85
N LEU A 21 -4.41 -1.28 11.87
CA LEU A 21 -3.83 -1.59 10.57
C LEU A 21 -3.37 -0.32 9.84
N GLU A 22 -4.16 0.76 9.88
CA GLU A 22 -3.76 2.06 9.34
C GLU A 22 -2.52 2.62 10.05
N ALA A 23 -2.44 2.52 11.37
CA ALA A 23 -1.30 2.96 12.16
C ALA A 23 -0.03 2.18 11.80
N ALA A 24 -0.15 0.86 11.61
CA ALA A 24 0.93 0.00 11.17
C ALA A 24 1.42 0.37 9.75
N LEU A 25 0.49 0.62 8.82
CA LEU A 25 0.79 1.07 7.46
C LEU A 25 1.45 2.46 7.44
N GLN A 26 1.03 3.36 8.34
CA GLN A 26 1.57 4.72 8.50
C GLN A 26 2.82 4.80 9.39
N ARG A 27 3.30 3.65 9.90
CA ARG A 27 4.47 3.55 10.78
C ARG A 27 4.37 4.47 12.00
N VAL A 28 3.17 4.60 12.57
CA VAL A 28 2.97 5.33 13.82
C VAL A 28 3.84 4.65 14.89
N PRO A 29 4.76 5.37 15.53
CA PRO A 29 5.61 4.76 16.54
C PRO A 29 4.75 4.29 17.71
N VAL A 30 5.15 3.20 18.37
CA VAL A 30 4.36 2.53 19.41
C VAL A 30 3.92 3.50 20.53
N HIS A 31 4.77 4.45 20.91
CA HIS A 31 4.45 5.47 21.91
C HIS A 31 3.41 6.51 21.44
N GLY A 32 3.18 6.65 20.13
CA GLY A 32 2.19 7.53 19.51
C GLY A 32 0.88 6.82 19.12
N LEU A 33 0.81 5.49 19.23
CA LEU A 33 -0.36 4.71 18.82
C LEU A 33 -1.61 5.11 19.60
N LYS A 34 -1.51 5.31 20.92
CA LYS A 34 -2.64 5.72 21.77
C LYS A 34 -3.23 7.07 21.32
N SER A 35 -2.39 8.04 20.99
CA SER A 35 -2.82 9.35 20.52
C SER A 35 -3.43 9.28 19.12
N PHE A 36 -2.91 8.40 18.26
CA PHE A 36 -3.45 8.15 16.93
C PHE A 36 -4.84 7.53 16.99
N ILE A 37 -5.04 6.51 17.83
CA ILE A 37 -6.36 5.89 18.03
C ILE A 37 -7.34 6.91 18.62
N LYS A 38 -6.93 7.67 19.63
CA LYS A 38 -7.78 8.72 20.22
C LYS A 38 -8.23 9.78 19.20
N MET A 39 -7.32 10.22 18.33
CA MET A 39 -7.67 11.14 17.24
C MET A 39 -8.73 10.52 16.29
N LYS A 40 -8.70 9.21 16.06
CA LYS A 40 -9.70 8.52 15.22
C LYS A 40 -11.04 8.37 15.94
N GLU A 41 -11.03 8.09 17.25
CA GLU A 41 -12.22 8.04 18.11
C GLU A 41 -12.95 9.39 18.11
N ASP A 42 -12.22 10.49 18.38
CA ASP A 42 -12.76 11.85 18.44
C ASP A 42 -13.44 12.21 17.11
N ARG A 43 -12.79 11.93 15.97
CA ARG A 43 -13.38 12.15 14.62
C ARG A 43 -14.63 11.32 14.36
N TYR A 44 -14.66 10.09 14.84
CA TYR A 44 -15.82 9.22 14.66
C TYR A 44 -17.03 9.74 15.45
N ILE A 45 -16.79 10.19 16.68
CA ILE A 45 -17.81 10.78 17.56
C ILE A 45 -18.31 12.11 16.98
N ASP A 46 -17.41 12.96 16.49
CA ASP A 46 -17.77 14.23 15.86
C ASP A 46 -18.63 14.04 14.61
N ASN A 47 -18.34 13.02 13.79
CA ASN A 47 -19.17 12.69 12.63
C ASN A 47 -20.58 12.23 13.02
N ILE A 48 -20.71 11.40 14.06
CA ILE A 48 -22.02 10.93 14.54
C ILE A 48 -22.86 12.07 15.13
N ASN A 49 -22.20 13.02 15.81
CA ASN A 49 -22.88 14.14 16.45
C ASN A 49 -23.32 15.25 15.46
N ASN A 50 -22.67 15.34 14.29
CA ASN A 50 -22.94 16.38 13.29
C ASN A 50 -23.86 15.94 12.13
N ASP A 51 -24.42 14.73 12.17
CA ASP A 51 -25.32 14.17 11.14
C ASP A 51 -26.75 14.77 11.11
N ASN A 52 -26.94 16.01 11.61
CA ASN A 52 -28.22 16.72 11.58
C ASN A 52 -28.28 17.89 10.58
N ASP A 53 -27.23 18.18 9.81
CA ASP A 53 -27.31 19.18 8.75
C ASP A 53 -26.60 18.73 7.47
N SER A 54 -27.40 18.69 6.41
CA SER A 54 -27.11 18.58 4.98
C SER A 54 -25.63 18.61 4.54
N ASP A 55 -25.25 17.61 3.73
CA ASP A 55 -24.30 17.69 2.61
C ASP A 55 -23.27 18.84 2.68
N ASN A 56 -22.20 18.62 3.44
CA ASN A 56 -20.83 19.02 3.12
C ASN A 56 -19.91 18.51 4.23
N GLY A 57 -19.57 17.21 4.15
CA GLY A 57 -18.51 16.61 4.94
C GLY A 57 -17.16 17.22 4.55
N GLY A 58 -16.89 18.42 5.05
CA GLY A 58 -15.59 19.09 5.05
C GLY A 58 -14.62 18.34 5.97
N GLY A 59 -14.30 17.10 5.59
CA GLY A 59 -13.19 16.37 6.17
C GLY A 59 -11.93 17.20 5.96
N ALA A 60 -11.22 17.49 7.05
CA ALA A 60 -9.90 18.12 6.95
C ALA A 60 -9.06 17.34 5.94
N ASP A 61 -8.74 18.00 4.82
CA ASP A 61 -8.05 17.41 3.70
C ASP A 61 -6.77 16.72 4.19
N SER A 62 -6.64 15.42 3.92
CA SER A 62 -5.38 14.74 4.14
C SER A 62 -4.33 15.42 3.27
N ILE A 63 -3.31 16.02 3.87
CA ILE A 63 -2.21 16.63 3.10
C ILE A 63 -1.54 15.61 2.16
N TYR A 64 -1.78 14.31 2.32
CA TYR A 64 -1.19 13.22 1.55
C TYR A 64 -2.14 12.55 0.55
N ALA A 65 -3.46 12.82 0.58
CA ALA A 65 -4.43 12.17 -0.31
C ALA A 65 -5.44 13.21 -0.84
N ASN A 66 -5.78 13.11 -2.13
CA ASN A 66 -6.80 13.98 -2.70
C ASN A 66 -8.21 13.56 -2.22
N LYS A 67 -9.19 14.48 -2.28
CA LYS A 67 -10.61 14.19 -2.00
C LYS A 67 -11.15 13.07 -2.89
N GLU A 68 -10.60 12.94 -4.10
CA GLU A 68 -10.71 11.72 -4.90
C GLU A 68 -9.89 10.60 -4.23
N LEU A 69 -10.56 9.78 -3.40
CA LEU A 69 -10.02 8.71 -2.53
C LEU A 69 -9.06 7.68 -3.18
N ASN A 70 -8.77 7.80 -4.48
CA ASN A 70 -7.92 6.90 -5.25
C ASN A 70 -6.56 7.51 -5.67
N LYS A 71 -6.25 8.75 -5.28
CA LYS A 71 -4.98 9.41 -5.68
C LYS A 71 -4.28 10.10 -4.51
N LEU A 72 -2.95 9.99 -4.46
CA LEU A 72 -2.11 10.77 -3.55
C LEU A 72 -2.10 12.25 -3.96
N SER A 73 -2.01 13.14 -2.99
CA SER A 73 -1.72 14.56 -3.25
C SER A 73 -0.26 14.74 -3.71
N ASN A 74 0.14 15.94 -4.13
CA ASN A 74 1.54 16.22 -4.46
C ASN A 74 2.49 15.97 -3.27
N ALA A 75 2.08 16.37 -2.05
CA ALA A 75 2.86 16.09 -0.84
C ALA A 75 2.83 14.59 -0.46
N GLY A 76 1.73 13.89 -0.73
CA GLY A 76 1.62 12.42 -0.62
C GLY A 76 2.59 11.69 -1.54
N THR A 77 2.63 12.10 -2.80
CA THR A 77 3.56 11.57 -3.80
C THR A 77 5.00 11.84 -3.40
N ALA A 78 5.33 13.05 -2.96
CA ALA A 78 6.68 13.39 -2.50
C ALA A 78 7.11 12.54 -1.28
N ALA A 79 6.22 12.36 -0.30
CA ALA A 79 6.48 11.53 0.87
C ALA A 79 6.65 10.04 0.52
N ALA A 80 5.78 9.50 -0.35
CA ALA A 80 5.86 8.12 -0.82
C ALA A 80 7.15 7.86 -1.62
N LEU A 81 7.56 8.80 -2.47
CA LEU A 81 8.83 8.74 -3.19
C LEU A 81 10.03 8.80 -2.23
N ALA A 82 10.05 9.74 -1.29
CA ALA A 82 11.11 9.85 -0.30
C ALA A 82 11.25 8.56 0.52
N TYR A 83 10.11 7.98 0.93
CA TYR A 83 10.06 6.70 1.61
C TYR A 83 10.66 5.57 0.75
N PHE A 84 10.24 5.47 -0.51
CA PHE A 84 10.73 4.48 -1.45
C PHE A 84 12.24 4.62 -1.72
N HIS A 85 12.75 5.84 -1.81
CA HIS A 85 14.18 6.11 -1.98
C HIS A 85 15.00 5.75 -0.75
N ASN A 86 14.44 5.87 0.45
CA ASN A 86 15.07 5.52 1.73
C ASN A 86 15.02 4.01 2.05
N MET A 87 14.33 3.19 1.26
CA MET A 87 14.36 1.73 1.44
C MET A 87 15.74 1.15 1.10
N HIS A 88 16.07 0.04 1.76
CA HIS A 88 17.24 -0.74 1.38
C HIS A 88 17.15 -1.12 -0.12
N PRO A 89 18.22 -0.97 -0.92
CA PRO A 89 18.15 -1.19 -2.37
C PRO A 89 17.57 -2.54 -2.75
N VAL A 90 17.93 -3.60 -2.01
CA VAL A 90 17.41 -4.96 -2.24
C VAL A 90 15.90 -5.04 -1.97
N GLN A 91 15.41 -4.40 -0.91
CA GLN A 91 13.98 -4.34 -0.60
C GLN A 91 13.21 -3.64 -1.72
N ARG A 92 13.74 -2.51 -2.18
CA ARG A 92 13.16 -1.72 -3.28
C ARG A 92 13.07 -2.53 -4.57
N THR A 93 14.15 -3.21 -4.94
CA THR A 93 14.20 -4.10 -6.10
C THR A 93 13.18 -5.23 -6.00
N CYS A 94 13.05 -5.87 -4.83
CA CYS A 94 12.08 -6.95 -4.62
C CYS A 94 10.63 -6.45 -4.74
N ILE A 95 10.33 -5.25 -4.22
CA ILE A 95 9.00 -4.64 -4.33
C ILE A 95 8.66 -4.37 -5.79
N LEU A 96 9.57 -3.73 -6.55
CA LEU A 96 9.34 -3.46 -7.97
C LEU A 96 9.17 -4.75 -8.78
N ALA A 97 10.06 -5.71 -8.61
CA ALA A 97 9.98 -6.99 -9.31
C ALA A 97 8.66 -7.74 -9.01
N ARG A 98 8.14 -7.63 -7.78
CA ARG A 98 6.84 -8.20 -7.43
C ARG A 98 5.69 -7.53 -8.17
N LEU A 99 5.69 -6.18 -8.24
CA LEU A 99 4.66 -5.43 -8.94
C LEU A 99 4.70 -5.73 -10.45
N ASP A 100 5.88 -5.70 -11.06
CA ASP A 100 6.08 -6.05 -12.46
C ASP A 100 5.54 -7.47 -12.77
N LEU A 101 5.83 -8.44 -11.88
CA LEU A 101 5.33 -9.81 -12.04
C LEU A 101 3.80 -9.90 -11.92
N LEU A 102 3.19 -9.16 -11.00
CA LEU A 102 1.73 -9.13 -10.84
C LEU A 102 1.07 -8.54 -12.10
N GLU A 103 1.61 -7.44 -12.61
CA GLU A 103 1.12 -6.82 -13.85
C GLU A 103 1.23 -7.80 -15.02
N LEU A 104 2.39 -8.45 -15.21
CA LEU A 104 2.57 -9.48 -16.23
C LEU A 104 1.58 -10.65 -16.09
N LYS A 105 1.23 -11.04 -14.86
CA LYS A 105 0.21 -12.08 -14.60
C LYS A 105 -1.21 -11.61 -14.93
N GLU A 106 -1.48 -10.31 -14.93
CA GLU A 106 -2.80 -9.72 -15.20
C GLU A 106 -3.02 -9.31 -16.66
N ILE A 107 -1.96 -9.20 -17.47
CA ILE A 107 -2.08 -8.91 -18.91
C ILE A 107 -3.00 -9.95 -19.58
N LYS A 108 -4.02 -9.46 -20.30
CA LYS A 108 -5.02 -10.30 -20.99
C LYS A 108 -4.46 -11.01 -22.23
N ASP A 109 -3.44 -10.43 -22.87
CA ASP A 109 -2.89 -10.88 -24.16
C ASP A 109 -1.58 -11.68 -24.01
N LYS A 110 -1.58 -12.71 -23.15
CA LYS A 110 -0.39 -13.52 -22.78
C LYS A 110 0.26 -14.32 -23.93
N GLY A 111 -0.24 -14.20 -25.15
CA GLY A 111 0.33 -14.80 -26.36
C GLY A 111 0.80 -13.77 -27.39
N SER A 112 0.70 -12.47 -27.09
CA SER A 112 1.15 -11.41 -27.98
C SER A 112 2.68 -11.27 -27.97
N GLU A 113 3.27 -10.82 -29.08
CA GLU A 113 4.69 -10.48 -29.14
C GLU A 113 5.08 -9.45 -28.07
N LEU A 114 4.18 -8.50 -27.80
CA LEU A 114 4.37 -7.49 -26.79
C LEU A 114 4.45 -8.09 -25.37
N PHE A 115 3.60 -9.06 -25.05
CA PHE A 115 3.69 -9.80 -23.79
C PHE A 115 5.04 -10.52 -23.66
N PHE A 116 5.48 -11.23 -24.70
CA PHE A 116 6.77 -11.93 -24.66
C PHE A 116 7.94 -10.95 -24.52
N HIS A 117 7.87 -9.79 -25.17
CA HIS A 117 8.85 -8.72 -25.02
C HIS A 117 8.94 -8.25 -23.56
N TYR A 118 7.81 -7.93 -22.92
CA TYR A 118 7.82 -7.48 -21.53
C TYR A 118 8.23 -8.57 -20.55
N LEU A 119 7.82 -9.82 -20.79
CA LEU A 119 8.20 -10.96 -19.97
C LEU A 119 9.71 -11.22 -20.02
N ASP A 120 10.31 -11.16 -21.21
CA ASP A 120 11.75 -11.32 -21.39
C ASP A 120 12.54 -10.14 -20.82
N HIS A 121 12.06 -8.91 -21.02
CA HIS A 121 12.65 -7.72 -20.41
C HIS A 121 12.64 -7.81 -18.88
N PHE A 122 11.50 -8.15 -18.27
CA PHE A 122 11.36 -8.35 -16.83
C PHE A 122 12.37 -9.38 -16.31
N TYR A 123 12.45 -10.55 -16.95
CA TYR A 123 13.32 -11.63 -16.51
C TYR A 123 14.81 -11.27 -16.62
N LYS A 124 15.22 -10.61 -17.70
CA LYS A 124 16.59 -10.11 -17.89
C LYS A 124 16.94 -9.04 -16.87
N LYS A 125 16.05 -8.07 -16.65
CA LYS A 125 16.22 -7.02 -15.64
C LYS A 125 16.37 -7.64 -14.25
N LEU A 126 15.52 -8.60 -13.88
CA LEU A 126 15.59 -9.28 -12.59
C LEU A 126 16.95 -9.94 -12.35
N LYS A 127 17.51 -10.62 -13.37
CA LYS A 127 18.85 -11.23 -13.29
C LYS A 127 19.95 -10.18 -13.15
N ASN A 128 19.87 -9.08 -13.88
CA ASN A 128 20.84 -8.00 -13.79
C ASN A 128 20.80 -7.35 -12.41
N ASP A 129 19.62 -7.00 -11.91
CA ASP A 129 19.43 -6.42 -10.58
C ASP A 129 20.01 -7.34 -9.48
N MET A 130 19.79 -8.66 -9.58
CA MET A 130 20.38 -9.64 -8.66
C MET A 130 21.91 -9.67 -8.73
N LYS A 131 22.49 -9.58 -9.93
CA LYS A 131 23.94 -9.56 -10.13
C LYS A 131 24.56 -8.29 -9.54
N ASP A 132 24.00 -7.13 -9.89
CA ASP A 132 24.55 -5.83 -9.53
C ASP A 132 24.49 -5.59 -8.02
N LEU A 133 23.38 -5.98 -7.39
CA LEU A 133 23.18 -5.86 -5.95
C LEU A 133 23.66 -7.09 -5.16
N ARG A 134 24.26 -8.09 -5.82
CA ARG A 134 24.72 -9.37 -5.23
C ARG A 134 23.66 -10.06 -4.38
N ILE A 135 22.41 -10.07 -4.86
CA ILE A 135 21.26 -10.60 -4.13
C ILE A 135 21.19 -12.11 -4.31
N LYS A 136 21.09 -12.84 -3.19
CA LYS A 136 20.78 -14.28 -3.21
C LYS A 136 19.28 -14.50 -3.25
N LYS A 137 18.84 -15.64 -3.78
CA LYS A 137 17.41 -15.98 -3.92
C LYS A 137 16.68 -15.95 -2.57
N GLU A 138 17.36 -16.43 -1.53
CA GLU A 138 16.85 -16.47 -0.15
C GLU A 138 16.65 -15.06 0.40
N THR A 139 17.53 -14.11 0.05
CA THR A 139 17.40 -12.71 0.44
C THR A 139 16.16 -12.05 -0.19
N MET A 140 15.78 -12.44 -1.40
CA MET A 140 14.57 -11.92 -2.03
C MET A 140 13.30 -12.38 -1.32
N LEU A 141 13.30 -13.63 -0.86
CA LEU A 141 12.18 -14.20 -0.12
C LEU A 141 11.94 -13.47 1.21
N LEU A 142 13.01 -13.03 1.89
CA LEU A 142 12.91 -12.18 3.08
C LEU A 142 12.19 -10.84 2.83
N TYR A 143 12.20 -10.37 1.58
CA TYR A 143 11.48 -9.17 1.14
C TYR A 143 10.18 -9.50 0.39
N ASN A 144 9.58 -10.66 0.66
CA ASN A 144 8.31 -11.11 0.09
C ASN A 144 8.30 -11.21 -1.45
N PHE A 145 9.45 -11.54 -2.06
CA PHE A 145 9.53 -11.86 -3.48
C PHE A 145 10.04 -13.28 -3.69
N ASP A 146 9.17 -14.16 -4.20
CA ASP A 146 9.52 -15.54 -4.53
C ASP A 146 10.17 -15.61 -5.93
N TYR A 147 11.50 -15.65 -5.95
CA TYR A 147 12.26 -15.80 -7.18
C TYR A 147 11.93 -17.10 -7.94
N LYS A 148 11.60 -18.18 -7.23
CA LYS A 148 11.28 -19.47 -7.86
C LYS A 148 9.97 -19.37 -8.61
N ASP A 149 8.94 -18.79 -8.00
CA ASP A 149 7.66 -18.51 -8.68
C ASP A 149 7.86 -17.65 -9.94
N ALA A 150 8.61 -16.55 -9.82
CA ALA A 150 8.92 -15.68 -10.96
C ALA A 150 9.63 -16.42 -12.10
N THR A 151 10.59 -17.30 -11.78
CA THR A 151 11.28 -18.11 -12.80
C THR A 151 10.38 -19.14 -13.46
N ASN A 152 9.50 -19.78 -12.68
CA ASN A 152 8.56 -20.77 -13.20
C ASN A 152 7.57 -20.11 -14.15
N PHE A 153 7.06 -18.93 -13.77
CA PHE A 153 6.21 -18.12 -14.62
C PHE A 153 6.90 -17.74 -15.94
N TYR A 154 8.15 -17.27 -15.92
CA TYR A 154 8.89 -17.00 -17.15
C TYR A 154 9.01 -18.24 -18.06
N TYR A 155 9.44 -19.36 -17.49
CA TYR A 155 9.69 -20.58 -18.28
C TYR A 155 8.42 -21.28 -18.75
N SER A 156 7.25 -21.04 -18.14
CA SER A 156 5.99 -21.60 -18.67
C SER A 156 5.58 -21.02 -20.02
N TYR A 157 6.14 -19.88 -20.42
CA TYR A 157 5.83 -19.20 -21.68
C TYR A 157 6.95 -19.29 -22.71
N ILE A 158 8.22 -19.30 -22.28
CA ILE A 158 9.38 -19.29 -23.19
C ILE A 158 9.81 -20.70 -23.60
N LYS A 159 9.49 -21.75 -22.81
CA LYS A 159 9.67 -23.15 -23.26
C LYS A 159 8.44 -23.62 -24.03
N LYS A 160 8.43 -23.37 -25.33
CA LYS A 160 7.69 -24.17 -26.31
C LYS A 160 8.62 -24.51 -27.47
#